data_AF-A0A058Z1I4-F1
#
_entry.id   AF-A0A058Z1I4-F1
#
_cell.length_a   1.000
_cell.length_b   1.000
_cell.length_c   1.000
_cell.angle_alpha   90.00
_cell.angle_beta   90.00
_cell.angle_gamma   90.00
#
_symmetry.space_group_name_H-M   'P 1'
#
loop_
_entity.id
_entity.type
_entity.pdbx_description
1 polymer ?
#
loop_
_entity_poly.entity_id
_entity_poly.type
_entity_poly.pdbx_seq_one_letter_code
_entity_poly.pdbx_strand_id
1 'polypeptide(L)'
;MPELNAMTVRYAAPEVITAFRRGTPLDAGHFFPADMYAAGLMLYECTTRTAFWNNMDINQIMDAVLGGQRPDAAHAPDLAVSAWQTDPNRRPAAHIFRQQCAALFVAAGGLNSSHG
;
A
#
# COMPACT_ATOMS: atom_id res chain seq x y z
N MET A 1 -0.44 -20.04 -6.09
CA MET A 1 -0.02 -19.64 -4.73
C MET A 1 0.63 -18.27 -4.87
N PRO A 2 0.37 -17.29 -3.99
CA PRO A 2 1.10 -16.02 -4.03
C PRO A 2 2.61 -16.27 -3.84
N GLU A 3 3.46 -15.53 -4.54
CA GLU A 3 4.91 -15.56 -4.33
C GLU A 3 5.34 -14.25 -3.65
N LEU A 4 5.91 -14.35 -2.45
CA LEU A 4 6.44 -13.20 -1.70
C LEU A 4 7.95 -13.31 -1.57
N ASN A 5 8.64 -12.22 -1.92
CA ASN A 5 10.06 -12.05 -1.70
C ASN A 5 10.31 -10.77 -0.85
N ALA A 6 11.56 -10.51 -0.51
CA ALA A 6 11.93 -9.38 0.35
C ALA A 6 11.47 -8.00 -0.17
N MET A 7 11.30 -7.85 -1.48
CA MET A 7 10.83 -6.60 -2.10
C MET A 7 9.30 -6.52 -2.11
N THR A 8 8.60 -7.62 -2.40
CA THR A 8 7.14 -7.62 -2.53
C THR A 8 6.40 -7.73 -1.19
N VAL A 9 6.99 -8.40 -0.18
CA VAL A 9 6.37 -8.56 1.15
C VAL A 9 6.11 -7.22 1.84
N ARG A 10 6.93 -6.21 1.57
CA ARG A 10 6.78 -4.86 2.16
C ARG A 10 5.44 -4.23 1.78
N TYR A 11 4.93 -4.51 0.58
CA TYR A 11 3.69 -3.97 0.04
C TYR A 11 2.51 -4.94 0.17
N ALA A 12 2.72 -6.12 0.74
CA ALA A 12 1.70 -7.17 0.78
C ALA A 12 0.59 -6.83 1.78
N ALA A 13 -0.66 -6.94 1.33
CA ALA A 13 -1.83 -6.77 2.18
C ALA A 13 -1.98 -7.95 3.17
N PRO A 14 -2.68 -7.76 4.31
CA PRO A 14 -2.89 -8.81 5.32
C PRO A 14 -3.45 -10.12 4.75
N GLU A 15 -4.39 -10.04 3.80
CA GLU A 15 -5.01 -11.20 3.18
C GLU A 15 -4.07 -11.95 2.22
N VAL A 16 -3.15 -11.24 1.55
CA VAL A 16 -2.09 -11.85 0.71
C VAL A 16 -1.13 -12.64 1.59
N ILE A 17 -0.71 -12.04 2.71
CA ILE A 17 0.17 -12.67 3.70
C ILE A 17 -0.51 -13.90 4.31
N THR A 18 -1.80 -13.79 4.62
CA THR A 18 -2.59 -14.92 5.16
C THR A 18 -2.67 -16.08 4.17
N ALA A 19 -2.96 -15.80 2.90
CA ALA A 19 -3.00 -16.82 1.85
C ALA A 19 -1.62 -17.47 1.62
N PHE A 20 -0.55 -16.66 1.62
CA PHE A 20 0.83 -17.13 1.53
C PHE A 20 1.19 -18.08 2.69
N ARG A 21 0.94 -17.68 3.94
CA ARG A 21 1.23 -18.51 5.13
C ARG A 21 0.46 -19.83 5.15
N ARG A 22 -0.77 -19.83 4.62
CA ARG A 22 -1.61 -21.03 4.52
C ARG A 22 -1.27 -21.92 3.32
N GLY A 23 -0.42 -21.45 2.40
CA GLY A 23 -0.13 -22.15 1.15
C GLY A 23 -1.35 -22.25 0.23
N THR A 24 -2.31 -21.32 0.33
CA THR A 24 -3.56 -21.35 -0.45
C THR A 24 -3.58 -20.26 -1.52
N PRO A 25 -4.38 -20.42 -2.59
CA PRO A 25 -4.70 -19.32 -3.47
C PRO A 25 -5.34 -18.16 -2.71
N LEU A 26 -5.10 -16.94 -3.17
CA LEU A 26 -5.85 -15.76 -2.72
C LEU A 26 -7.24 -15.81 -3.36
N ASP A 27 -8.27 -15.47 -2.58
CA ASP A 27 -9.63 -15.30 -3.10
C ASP A 27 -9.67 -14.16 -4.13
N ALA A 28 -10.37 -14.36 -5.24
CA ALA A 28 -10.52 -13.38 -6.31
C ALA A 28 -11.13 -12.06 -5.83
N GLY A 29 -12.00 -12.10 -4.80
CA GLY A 29 -12.54 -10.90 -4.18
C GLY A 29 -11.49 -9.99 -3.54
N HIS A 30 -10.29 -10.52 -3.25
CA HIS A 30 -9.19 -9.79 -2.62
C HIS A 30 -8.13 -9.27 -3.59
N PHE A 31 -8.21 -9.57 -4.89
CA PHE A 31 -7.19 -9.13 -5.85
C PHE A 31 -7.11 -7.59 -5.91
N PHE A 32 -8.22 -6.92 -6.20
CA PHE A 32 -8.24 -5.45 -6.28
C PHE A 32 -7.97 -4.77 -4.94
N PRO A 33 -8.57 -5.19 -3.80
CA PRO A 33 -8.21 -4.60 -2.51
C PRO A 33 -6.74 -4.73 -2.16
N ALA A 34 -6.08 -5.84 -2.50
CA ALA A 34 -4.65 -6.04 -2.25
C ALA A 34 -3.78 -5.07 -3.09
N ASP A 35 -4.13 -4.85 -4.36
CA ASP A 35 -3.45 -3.86 -5.21
C ASP A 35 -3.59 -2.45 -4.63
N MET A 36 -4.76 -2.11 -4.10
CA MET A 36 -5.00 -0.80 -3.48
C MET A 36 -4.18 -0.60 -2.21
N TYR A 37 -4.02 -1.64 -1.40
CA TYR A 37 -3.13 -1.61 -0.24
C TYR A 37 -1.68 -1.31 -0.65
N ALA A 38 -1.17 -2.00 -1.67
CA ALA A 38 0.16 -1.78 -2.20
C ALA A 38 0.32 -0.37 -2.79
N ALA A 39 -0.67 0.13 -3.53
CA ALA A 39 -0.69 1.49 -4.08
C ALA A 39 -0.63 2.56 -2.98
N GLY A 40 -1.32 2.35 -1.87
CA GLY A 40 -1.26 3.24 -0.70
C GLY A 40 0.15 3.33 -0.10
N LEU A 41 0.79 2.18 0.14
CA LEU A 41 2.15 2.11 0.65
C LEU A 41 3.16 2.75 -0.31
N MET A 42 3.01 2.51 -1.61
CA MET A 42 3.86 3.11 -2.64
C MET A 42 3.68 4.63 -2.72
N LEU A 43 2.45 5.14 -2.61
CA LEU A 43 2.18 6.58 -2.55
C LEU A 43 2.84 7.21 -1.31
N TYR A 44 2.72 6.56 -0.15
CA TYR A 44 3.39 7.00 1.08
C TYR A 44 4.91 7.08 0.88
N GLU A 45 5.53 6.03 0.34
CA GLU A 45 6.98 6.00 0.12
C GLU A 45 7.43 7.09 -0.85
N CYS A 46 6.72 7.30 -1.95
CA CYS A 46 7.04 8.34 -2.93
C CYS A 46 6.94 9.75 -2.34
N THR A 47 5.94 10.00 -1.49
CA THR A 47 5.67 11.34 -0.94
C THR A 47 6.54 11.66 0.27
N THR A 48 6.86 10.67 1.11
CA THR A 48 7.70 10.84 2.30
C THR A 48 9.17 10.56 2.05
N ARG A 49 9.52 9.90 0.93
CA ARG A 49 10.86 9.38 0.62
C ARG A 49 11.45 8.54 1.75
N THR A 50 10.60 7.90 2.54
CA THR A 50 10.98 7.15 3.73
C THR A 50 10.74 5.67 3.50
N ALA A 51 11.81 4.88 3.63
CA ALA A 51 11.69 3.42 3.68
C ALA A 51 10.97 3.02 4.97
N PHE A 52 10.05 2.06 4.85
CA PHE A 52 9.29 1.51 5.97
C PHE A 52 9.68 0.03 6.19
N TRP A 53 9.37 -0.48 7.39
CA TRP A 53 9.86 -1.78 7.90
C TRP A 53 11.39 -1.89 8.02
N ASN A 54 12.05 -0.85 8.53
CA ASN A 54 13.50 -0.83 8.66
C ASN A 54 14.00 -1.89 9.64
N ASN A 55 15.08 -2.59 9.27
CA ASN A 55 15.70 -3.66 10.05
C ASN A 55 14.78 -4.86 10.37
N MET A 56 13.69 -5.03 9.61
CA MET A 56 12.80 -6.19 9.74
C MET A 56 13.06 -7.21 8.62
N ASP A 57 13.12 -8.48 8.99
CA ASP A 57 13.08 -9.58 8.04
C ASP A 57 11.65 -9.85 7.51
N ILE A 58 11.52 -10.77 6.55
CA ILE A 58 10.24 -11.10 5.91
C ILE A 58 9.19 -11.56 6.94
N ASN A 59 9.57 -12.37 7.94
CA ASN A 59 8.63 -12.87 8.94
C ASN A 59 8.17 -11.76 9.88
N GLN A 60 9.10 -10.91 10.31
CA GLN A 60 8.81 -9.74 11.14
C GLN A 60 7.88 -8.76 10.44
N ILE A 61 8.07 -8.51 9.14
CA ILE A 61 7.16 -7.70 8.32
C ILE A 61 5.77 -8.33 8.29
N MET A 62 5.68 -9.63 8.01
CA MET A 62 4.40 -10.32 7.96
C MET A 62 3.65 -10.24 9.30
N ASP A 63 4.34 -10.45 10.42
CA ASP A 63 3.74 -10.35 11.75
C ASP A 63 3.31 -8.92 12.08
N ALA A 64 4.11 -7.91 11.73
CA ALA A 64 3.76 -6.51 11.92
C ALA A 64 2.49 -6.12 11.14
N VAL A 65 2.41 -6.50 9.85
CA VAL A 65 1.26 -6.18 8.98
C VAL A 65 -0.01 -6.87 9.47
N LEU A 66 0.08 -8.15 9.83
CA LEU A 66 -1.03 -8.92 10.40
C LEU A 66 -1.45 -8.40 11.78
N GLY A 67 -0.51 -7.88 12.57
CA GLY A 67 -0.74 -7.19 13.84
C GLY A 67 -1.34 -5.79 13.69
N GLY A 68 -1.60 -5.33 12.47
CA GLY A 68 -2.22 -4.05 12.18
C GLY A 68 -1.26 -2.87 12.13
N GLN A 69 0.06 -3.09 12.20
CA GLN A 69 1.03 -2.01 12.03
C GLN A 69 0.99 -1.49 10.59
N ARG A 70 1.21 -0.19 10.45
CA ARG A 70 1.33 0.54 9.18
C ARG A 70 2.50 1.53 9.30
N PRO A 71 3.02 2.07 8.19
CA PRO A 71 3.92 3.22 8.24
C PRO A 71 3.28 4.41 8.95
N ASP A 72 4.11 5.36 9.38
CA ASP A 72 3.66 6.50 10.18
C ASP A 72 2.62 7.34 9.43
N ALA A 73 1.37 7.30 9.93
CA ALA A 73 0.25 8.00 9.32
C ALA A 73 0.36 9.53 9.42
N ALA A 74 1.14 10.08 10.37
CA ALA A 74 1.27 11.52 10.55
C ALA A 74 1.91 12.22 9.34
N HIS A 75 2.77 11.49 8.61
CA HIS A 75 3.46 11.97 7.42
C HIS A 75 2.83 11.44 6.12
N ALA A 76 1.78 10.63 6.23
CA ALA A 76 1.10 10.03 5.09
C ALA A 76 0.03 10.97 4.52
N PRO A 77 -0.10 11.10 3.19
CA PRO A 77 -1.30 11.69 2.61
C PRO A 77 -2.54 10.91 3.06
N ASP A 78 -3.64 11.60 3.37
CA ASP A 78 -4.92 10.96 3.75
C ASP A 78 -5.35 9.88 2.74
N LEU A 79 -5.04 10.11 1.46
CA LEU A 79 -5.27 9.18 0.38
C LEU A 79 -4.51 7.84 0.56
N ALA A 80 -3.24 7.89 0.96
CA ALA A 80 -2.47 6.69 1.29
C ALA A 80 -3.09 5.97 2.52
N VAL A 81 -3.53 6.74 3.52
CA VAL A 81 -4.15 6.20 4.73
C VAL A 81 -5.46 5.46 4.44
N SER A 82 -6.26 5.99 3.50
CA SER A 82 -7.49 5.34 3.05
C SER A 82 -7.24 4.00 2.34
N ALA A 83 -6.07 3.82 1.74
CA ALA A 83 -5.77 2.67 0.88
C ALA A 83 -5.23 1.45 1.64
N TRP A 84 -4.61 1.64 2.81
CA TRP A 84 -4.04 0.55 3.61
C TRP A 84 -4.91 0.10 4.80
N GLN A 85 -6.23 0.28 4.71
CA GLN A 85 -7.19 -0.15 5.74
C GLN A 85 -7.09 -1.67 5.97
N THR A 86 -7.27 -2.10 7.22
CA THR A 86 -7.27 -3.53 7.58
C THR A 86 -8.39 -4.28 6.87
N ASP A 87 -9.60 -3.72 6.86
CA ASP A 87 -10.73 -4.27 6.11
C ASP A 87 -10.56 -3.98 4.60
N PRO A 88 -10.43 -5.01 3.74
CA PRO A 88 -10.27 -4.84 2.30
C PRO A 88 -11.44 -4.09 1.66
N ASN A 89 -12.65 -4.19 2.21
CA ASN A 89 -13.84 -3.53 1.64
C ASN A 89 -13.91 -2.03 1.94
N ARG A 90 -13.06 -1.55 2.86
CA ARG A 90 -12.97 -0.11 3.20
C ARG A 90 -11.94 0.64 2.35
N ARG A 91 -11.16 -0.07 1.54
CA ARG A 91 -10.15 0.51 0.66
C ARG A 91 -10.85 1.14 -0.57
N PRO A 92 -10.35 2.27 -1.10
CA PRO A 92 -10.97 2.94 -2.23
C PRO A 92 -10.84 2.09 -3.49
N ALA A 93 -11.81 2.19 -4.39
CA ALA A 93 -11.67 1.64 -5.73
C ALA A 93 -10.56 2.38 -6.51
N ALA A 94 -9.87 1.66 -7.40
CA ALA A 94 -8.74 2.19 -8.15
C ALA A 94 -9.07 3.47 -8.94
N HIS A 95 -10.28 3.57 -9.51
CA HIS A 95 -10.69 4.76 -10.25
C HIS A 95 -10.85 6.00 -9.36
N ILE A 96 -11.38 5.83 -8.14
CA ILE A 96 -11.49 6.91 -7.14
C ILE A 96 -10.09 7.35 -6.69
N PHE A 97 -9.24 6.39 -6.34
CA PHE A 97 -7.87 6.67 -5.91
C PHE A 97 -7.08 7.41 -7.00
N ARG A 98 -7.16 6.95 -8.26
CA ARG A 98 -6.56 7.63 -9.41
C ARG A 98 -7.08 9.05 -9.58
N GLN A 99 -8.41 9.24 -9.49
CA GLN A 99 -9.02 10.57 -9.63
C GLN A 99 -8.50 11.53 -8.56
N GLN A 100 -8.37 11.08 -7.31
CA GLN A 100 -7.84 11.88 -6.21
C GLN A 100 -6.35 12.19 -6.40
N CYS A 101 -5.53 11.22 -6.81
CA CYS A 101 -4.14 11.46 -7.19
C CYS A 101 -4.03 12.52 -8.31
N ALA A 102 -4.86 12.43 -9.34
CA ALA A 102 -4.86 13.40 -10.44
C ALA A 102 -5.25 14.81 -9.98
N ALA A 103 -6.26 14.92 -9.09
CA ALA A 103 -6.65 16.20 -8.51
C ALA A 103 -5.51 16.85 -7.70
N LEU A 104 -4.85 16.06 -6.84
CA LEU A 104 -3.69 16.52 -6.07
C LEU A 104 -2.52 16.92 -6.97
N PHE A 105 -2.28 16.14 -8.02
CA PHE A 105 -1.22 16.41 -9.00
C PHE A 105 -1.44 17.75 -9.73
N VAL A 106 -2.66 18.01 -10.20
CA VAL A 106 -3.02 19.29 -10.83
C VAL A 106 -2.88 20.44 -9.82
N ALA A 107 -3.34 20.25 -8.57
CA ALA A 107 -3.22 21.25 -7.51
C ALA A 107 -1.75 21.57 -7.18
N ALA A 108 -0.85 20.60 -7.33
CA ALA A 108 0.60 20.76 -7.15
C ALA A 108 1.31 21.41 -8.35
N GLY A 109 0.59 21.89 -9.37
CA GLY A 109 1.17 22.55 -10.55
C GLY A 109 1.39 21.63 -11.76
N GLY A 110 0.95 20.37 -11.68
CA GLY A 110 1.10 19.41 -12.76
C GLY A 110 2.57 19.16 -13.15
N LEU A 111 2.82 18.79 -14.41
CA LEU A 111 4.19 18.59 -14.92
C LEU A 111 4.91 19.92 -15.20
N ASN A 112 4.21 21.06 -15.09
CA ASN A 112 4.72 22.35 -15.55
C ASN A 112 5.00 23.27 -14.37
N SER A 113 6.17 23.06 -13.76
CA SER A 113 6.88 24.07 -12.97
C SER A 113 8.29 24.20 -13.57
N SER A 114 8.45 25.24 -14.39
CA SER A 114 9.67 25.68 -15.07
C SER A 114 10.97 25.49 -14.28
N HIS A 115 11.94 24.76 -14.86
CA HIS A 115 13.38 25.10 -14.85
C HIS A 115 13.95 24.70 -16.22
N GLY A 116 14.18 25.73 -17.05
CA GLY A 116 14.64 25.68 -18.43
C GLY A 116 14.27 26.98 -19.12
#